data_AF-A0A078G4B8-F1
#
_entry.id   AF-A0A078G4B8-F1
#
_cell.length_a   1.000
_cell.length_b   1.000
_cell.length_c   1.000
_cell.angle_alpha   90.00
_cell.angle_beta   90.00
_cell.angle_gamma   90.00
#
_symmetry.space_group_name_H-M   'P 1'
#
loop_
_entity.id
_entity.type
_entity.pdbx_description
1 polymer ?
#
loop_
_entity_poly.entity_id
_entity_poly.type
_entity_poly.pdbx_seq_one_letter_code
_entity_poly.pdbx_strand_id
1 'polypeptide(L)'
;MERLSKLIIRSCDISEIEIGRTPCDIILTRTRLRNLTSVIITGCNGLKDLTWLLLVPNLTHLELQCLEKVEEIISEEKVSSSITDEPKARGMNTPFQKLERLELINLPRLKRIYWSPLIFPCLKKIVVEKCPKLRKLPLSFKRIVLVVVKNLL
;
A
#
# COMPACT_ATOMS: atom_id res chain seq x y z
N MET A 1 26.63 6.88 -0.83
CA MET A 1 25.23 7.36 -0.94
C MET A 1 24.34 6.42 -0.16
N GLU A 2 23.82 6.86 0.98
CA GLU A 2 22.90 6.09 1.80
C GLU A 2 21.64 5.77 0.98
N ARG A 3 21.37 4.49 0.77
CA ARG A 3 20.18 4.04 0.04
C ARG A 3 19.02 4.00 1.03
N LEU A 4 18.03 4.88 0.82
CA LEU A 4 16.83 4.92 1.65
C LEU A 4 16.10 3.57 1.58
N SER A 5 16.12 2.82 2.67
CA SER A 5 15.40 1.55 2.82
C SER A 5 14.04 1.72 3.52
N LYS A 6 13.89 2.83 4.23
CA LYS A 6 12.71 3.14 5.03
C LYS A 6 12.24 4.56 4.76
N LEU A 7 10.98 4.70 4.41
CA LEU A 7 10.30 5.98 4.24
C LEU A 7 9.30 6.12 5.38
N ILE A 8 9.38 7.23 6.10
CA ILE A 8 8.47 7.54 7.20
C ILE A 8 7.89 8.93 6.97
N ILE A 9 6.56 9.01 6.93
CA ILE A 9 5.82 10.26 6.76
C ILE A 9 4.90 10.40 7.97
N ARG A 10 4.97 11.54 8.67
CA ARG A 10 4.19 11.79 9.89
C ARG A 10 3.55 13.16 9.88
N SER A 11 2.27 13.21 10.26
CA SER A 11 1.55 14.46 10.59
C SER A 11 1.69 15.53 9.51
N CYS A 12 1.61 15.12 8.24
CA CYS A 12 1.66 16.03 7.11
C CYS A 12 0.26 16.37 6.62
N ASP A 13 0.02 17.65 6.29
CA ASP A 13 -1.20 18.13 5.63
C ASP A 13 -1.23 17.84 4.12
N ILE A 14 -0.35 16.94 3.66
CA ILE A 14 -0.24 16.54 2.27
C ILE A 14 -1.49 15.75 1.87
N SER A 15 -2.17 16.20 0.82
CA SER A 15 -3.32 15.52 0.24
C SER A 15 -2.93 14.44 -0.77
N GLU A 16 -1.82 14.65 -1.47
CA GLU A 16 -1.35 13.80 -2.56
C GLU A 16 0.18 13.77 -2.61
N ILE A 17 0.73 12.60 -2.91
CA ILE A 17 2.16 12.42 -3.18
C ILE A 17 2.29 12.24 -4.69
N GLU A 18 2.77 13.26 -5.39
CA GLU A 18 2.94 13.20 -6.83
C GLU A 18 4.18 12.37 -7.20
N ILE A 19 3.98 11.30 -7.96
CA ILE A 19 5.08 10.45 -8.43
C ILE A 19 4.86 10.09 -9.90
N GLY A 20 5.83 10.46 -10.74
CA GLY A 20 6.01 10.04 -12.14
C GLY A 20 4.79 10.20 -13.05
N ARG A 21 4.75 11.26 -13.87
CA ARG A 21 3.59 11.55 -14.75
C ARG A 21 3.69 10.88 -16.13
N THR A 22 4.90 10.46 -16.54
CA THR A 22 5.15 9.81 -17.83
C THR A 22 5.61 8.36 -17.66
N PRO A 23 5.48 7.49 -18.67
CA PRO A 23 5.98 6.11 -18.61
C PRO A 23 7.47 6.01 -18.25
N CYS A 24 8.31 6.90 -18.78
CA CYS A 24 9.73 6.97 -18.43
C CYS A 24 9.93 7.33 -16.95
N ASP A 25 9.16 8.29 -16.43
CA ASP A 25 9.25 8.67 -15.02
C ASP A 25 8.79 7.55 -14.09
N ILE A 26 7.79 6.76 -14.49
CA ILE A 26 7.33 5.59 -13.74
C ILE A 26 8.43 4.55 -13.61
N ILE A 27 9.11 4.21 -14.72
CA ILE A 27 10.22 3.24 -14.73
C ILE A 27 11.40 3.78 -13.89
N LEU A 28 11.79 5.04 -14.09
CA LEU A 28 12.86 5.68 -13.33
C LEU A 28 12.52 5.75 -11.84
N THR A 29 11.28 6.05 -11.49
CA THR A 29 10.86 6.07 -10.09
C THR A 29 10.91 4.67 -9.49
N ARG A 30 10.39 3.65 -10.19
CA ARG A 30 10.43 2.26 -9.71
C ARG A 30 11.86 1.76 -9.50
N THR A 31 12.79 2.14 -10.37
CA THR A 31 14.21 1.81 -10.21
C THR A 31 14.87 2.55 -9.05
N ARG A 32 14.48 3.81 -8.79
CA ARG A 32 14.95 4.58 -7.62
C ARG A 32 14.42 4.02 -6.29
N LEU A 33 13.16 3.60 -6.28
CA LEU A 33 12.47 3.05 -5.11
C LEU A 33 12.77 1.56 -4.84
N ARG A 34 13.62 0.91 -5.66
CA ARG A 34 13.94 -0.51 -5.50
C ARG A 34 14.55 -0.88 -4.15
N ASN A 35 15.22 0.06 -3.49
CA ASN A 35 15.83 -0.18 -2.18
C ASN A 35 14.85 0.04 -1.03
N LEU A 36 13.72 0.69 -1.30
CA LEU A 36 12.71 0.99 -0.30
C LEU A 36 11.96 -0.30 0.03
N THR A 37 12.08 -0.74 1.28
CA THR A 37 11.49 -1.98 1.78
C THR A 37 10.49 -1.74 2.90
N SER A 38 10.47 -0.55 3.50
CA SER A 38 9.56 -0.17 4.56
C SER A 38 8.93 1.19 4.29
N VAL A 39 7.60 1.26 4.39
CA VAL A 39 6.84 2.50 4.32
C VAL A 39 5.94 2.60 5.55
N ILE A 40 6.08 3.70 6.28
CA ILE A 40 5.28 4.02 7.47
C ILE A 40 4.65 5.39 7.27
N ILE A 41 3.32 5.47 7.32
CA ILE A 41 2.59 6.74 7.18
C ILE A 41 1.63 6.88 8.35
N THR A 42 1.78 7.95 9.12
CA THR A 42 1.00 8.17 10.35
C THR A 42 0.42 9.58 10.41
N GLY A 43 -0.89 9.71 10.64
CA GLY A 43 -1.52 11.00 10.95
C GLY A 43 -1.61 11.97 9.77
N CYS A 44 -1.56 11.48 8.53
CA CYS A 44 -1.75 12.29 7.32
C CYS A 44 -3.23 12.27 6.90
N ASN A 45 -4.08 13.01 7.63
CA ASN A 45 -5.53 12.98 7.45
C ASN A 45 -6.02 13.55 6.11
N GLY A 46 -5.20 14.40 5.46
CA GLY A 46 -5.47 14.91 4.12
C GLY A 46 -5.27 13.88 3.00
N LEU A 47 -4.44 12.86 3.24
CA LEU A 47 -3.94 11.95 2.21
C LEU A 47 -5.05 11.04 1.69
N LYS A 48 -5.21 11.02 0.36
CA LYS A 48 -6.23 10.20 -0.32
C LYS A 48 -5.64 9.07 -1.15
N ASP A 49 -4.43 9.27 -1.66
CA ASP A 49 -3.84 8.39 -2.66
C ASP A 49 -2.54 7.75 -2.21
N LEU A 50 -2.52 6.43 -2.26
CA LEU A 50 -1.37 5.59 -1.96
C LEU A 50 -0.99 4.68 -3.15
N THR A 51 -1.55 4.94 -4.33
CA THR A 51 -1.35 4.13 -5.55
C THR A 51 0.11 4.06 -5.97
N TRP A 52 0.91 5.08 -5.64
CA TRP A 52 2.35 5.10 -5.85
C TRP A 52 3.11 3.96 -5.15
N LEU A 53 2.51 3.29 -4.15
CA LEU A 53 3.07 2.09 -3.53
C LEU A 53 3.30 0.95 -4.55
N LEU A 54 2.60 0.94 -5.69
CA LEU A 54 2.90 0.04 -6.82
C LEU A 54 4.34 0.19 -7.35
N LEU A 55 4.94 1.37 -7.16
CA LEU A 55 6.28 1.70 -7.62
C LEU A 55 7.37 1.25 -6.63
N VAL A 56 6.98 0.60 -5.53
CA VAL A 56 7.90 0.08 -4.51
C VAL A 56 7.98 -1.45 -4.60
N PRO A 57 8.75 -2.01 -5.56
CA PRO A 57 8.69 -3.44 -5.91
C PRO A 57 9.20 -4.39 -4.81
N ASN A 58 9.95 -3.87 -3.83
CA ASN A 58 10.57 -4.65 -2.76
C ASN A 58 9.99 -4.33 -1.38
N LEU A 59 8.75 -3.82 -1.33
CA LEU A 59 8.08 -3.51 -0.08
C LEU A 59 7.86 -4.79 0.76
N THR A 60 8.46 -4.80 1.96
CA THR A 60 8.36 -5.89 2.95
C THR A 60 7.55 -5.49 4.18
N HIS A 61 7.46 -4.19 4.48
CA HIS A 61 6.71 -3.66 5.60
C HIS A 61 5.90 -2.44 5.19
N LEU A 62 4.59 -2.50 5.42
CA LEU A 62 3.66 -1.40 5.22
C LEU A 62 2.90 -1.15 6.53
N GLU A 63 3.01 0.07 7.05
CA GLU A 63 2.26 0.54 8.21
C GLU A 63 1.53 1.83 7.85
N LEU A 64 0.21 1.81 8.00
CA LEU A 64 -0.67 2.95 7.75
C LEU A 64 -1.51 3.18 9.00
N GLN A 65 -1.36 4.36 9.60
CA GLN A 65 -2.01 4.69 10.86
C GLN A 65 -2.68 6.07 10.82
N CYS A 66 -3.92 6.15 11.30
CA CYS A 66 -4.68 7.40 11.40
C CYS A 66 -4.72 8.15 10.05
N LEU A 67 -5.25 7.51 9.01
CA LEU A 67 -5.47 8.14 7.70
C LEU A 67 -6.97 8.19 7.43
N GLU A 68 -7.55 9.36 7.61
CA GLU A 68 -9.00 9.53 7.62
C GLU A 68 -9.66 9.45 6.23
N LYS A 69 -8.92 9.82 5.16
CA LYS A 69 -9.47 9.97 3.81
C LYS A 69 -9.13 8.84 2.84
N VAL A 70 -8.26 7.91 3.22
CA VAL A 70 -7.89 6.76 2.37
C VAL A 70 -9.06 5.77 2.29
N GLU A 71 -9.59 5.58 1.09
CA GLU A 71 -10.65 4.60 0.82
C GLU A 71 -10.10 3.29 0.25
N GLU A 72 -9.02 3.38 -0.53
CA GLU A 72 -8.31 2.25 -1.13
C GLU A 72 -6.80 2.50 -1.04
N ILE A 73 -6.00 1.47 -0.78
CA ILE A 73 -4.54 1.62 -0.76
C ILE A 73 -4.01 1.77 -2.19
N ILE A 74 -4.48 0.93 -3.11
CA ILE A 74 -4.24 1.12 -4.55
C ILE A 74 -5.58 1.33 -5.23
N SER A 75 -5.74 2.46 -5.92
CA SER A 75 -6.96 2.82 -6.65
C SER A 75 -6.95 2.22 -8.07
N GLU A 76 -8.01 1.50 -8.44
CA GLU A 76 -8.21 0.98 -9.79
C GLU A 76 -8.29 2.12 -10.82
N GLU A 77 -9.12 3.12 -10.53
CA GLU A 77 -9.35 4.29 -11.40
C GLU A 77 -8.03 4.99 -11.76
N LYS A 78 -7.17 5.21 -10.76
CA LYS A 78 -5.87 5.85 -10.96
C LYS A 78 -4.89 4.99 -11.75
N VAL A 79 -4.94 3.68 -11.57
CA VAL A 79 -4.14 2.76 -12.39
C VAL A 79 -4.61 2.74 -13.84
N SER A 80 -5.92 2.65 -14.08
CA SER A 80 -6.49 2.61 -15.43
C SER A 80 -6.33 3.92 -16.21
N SER A 81 -6.25 5.06 -15.52
CA SER A 81 -6.13 6.38 -16.15
C SER A 81 -4.68 6.85 -16.34
N SER A 82 -3.72 6.31 -15.57
CA SER A 82 -2.33 6.80 -15.55
C SER A 82 -1.31 5.82 -16.12
N ILE A 83 -1.62 4.52 -16.18
CA ILE A 83 -0.72 3.48 -16.68
C ILE A 83 -1.23 3.06 -18.06
N THR A 84 -0.71 3.73 -19.09
CA THR A 84 -0.97 3.57 -20.54
C THR A 84 -1.38 2.17 -21.01
N ASP A 85 -2.27 2.15 -22.01
CA ASP A 85 -2.82 1.04 -22.83
C ASP A 85 -1.80 0.11 -23.52
N GLU A 86 -0.65 -0.18 -22.92
CA GLU A 86 0.21 -1.25 -23.39
C GLU A 86 -0.14 -2.59 -22.73
N PRO A 87 -0.23 -3.69 -23.50
CA PRO A 87 -0.38 -5.05 -22.98
C PRO A 87 0.70 -5.47 -21.98
N LYS A 88 1.81 -4.71 -21.85
CA LYS A 88 2.89 -4.92 -20.87
C LYS A 88 2.62 -4.30 -19.49
N ALA A 89 1.69 -3.35 -19.36
CA ALA A 89 1.21 -2.88 -18.05
C ALA A 89 0.35 -3.93 -17.33
N ARG A 90 -0.23 -4.90 -18.07
CA ARG A 90 -0.76 -6.15 -17.48
C ARG A 90 0.32 -7.04 -16.86
N GLY A 91 1.60 -6.75 -17.11
CA GLY A 91 2.76 -7.36 -16.46
C GLY A 91 3.20 -6.66 -15.17
N MET A 92 2.42 -5.69 -14.66
CA MET A 92 2.60 -5.24 -13.29
C MET A 92 2.14 -6.38 -12.38
N ASN A 93 3.09 -7.26 -12.01
CA ASN A 93 2.90 -8.35 -11.08
C ASN A 93 1.99 -7.91 -9.92
N THR A 94 1.07 -8.78 -9.51
CA THR A 94 0.22 -8.62 -8.32
C THR A 94 1.00 -7.87 -7.23
N PRO A 95 0.52 -6.74 -6.69
CA PRO A 95 1.35 -5.96 -5.78
C PRO A 95 1.65 -6.73 -4.50
N PHE A 96 2.61 -6.20 -3.73
CA PHE A 96 2.92 -6.67 -2.38
C PHE A 96 3.35 -8.15 -2.27
N GLN A 97 3.91 -8.76 -3.34
CA GLN A 97 4.39 -10.15 -3.28
C GLN A 97 5.47 -10.42 -2.23
N LYS A 98 6.28 -9.40 -1.90
CA LYS A 98 7.34 -9.50 -0.89
C LYS A 98 6.90 -9.00 0.50
N LEU A 99 5.63 -8.63 0.65
CA LEU A 99 5.14 -8.02 1.88
C LEU A 99 5.12 -9.07 3.00
N GLU A 100 5.87 -8.81 4.06
CA GLU A 100 5.98 -9.66 5.23
C GLU A 100 5.13 -9.16 6.41
N ARG A 101 4.93 -7.84 6.49
CA ARG A 101 4.23 -7.19 7.61
C ARG A 101 3.31 -6.10 7.10
N LEU A 102 2.01 -6.25 7.39
CA LEU A 102 0.97 -5.30 7.05
C LEU A 102 0.26 -4.82 8.31
N GLU A 103 0.30 -3.53 8.60
CA GLU A 103 -0.32 -2.93 9.77
C GLU A 103 -1.23 -1.77 9.34
N LEU A 104 -2.53 -1.92 9.58
CA LEU A 104 -3.59 -1.00 9.16
C LEU A 104 -4.39 -0.58 10.40
N ILE A 105 -4.14 0.62 10.90
CA ILE A 105 -4.64 1.07 12.20
C ILE A 105 -5.41 2.38 12.04
N ASN A 106 -6.66 2.42 12.51
CA ASN A 106 -7.49 3.63 12.47
C ASN A 106 -7.61 4.23 11.06
N LEU A 107 -8.12 3.42 10.12
CA LEU A 107 -8.39 3.82 8.74
C LEU A 107 -9.91 3.77 8.51
N PRO A 108 -10.67 4.78 8.98
CA PRO A 108 -12.13 4.71 9.11
C PRO A 108 -12.87 4.60 7.77
N ARG A 109 -12.24 5.02 6.67
CA ARG A 109 -12.81 4.98 5.32
C ARG A 109 -12.29 3.84 4.45
N LEU A 110 -11.28 3.09 4.89
CA LEU A 110 -10.65 2.06 4.08
C LEU A 110 -11.63 0.93 3.77
N LYS A 111 -11.96 0.75 2.49
CA LYS A 111 -12.90 -0.26 1.98
C LYS A 111 -12.20 -1.54 1.53
N ARG A 112 -11.03 -1.39 0.89
CA ARG A 112 -10.23 -2.49 0.31
C ARG A 112 -8.76 -2.09 0.16
N ILE A 113 -7.87 -3.07 0.10
CA ILE A 113 -6.43 -2.84 -0.17
C ILE A 113 -6.19 -2.70 -1.68
N TYR A 114 -6.84 -3.54 -2.48
CA TYR A 114 -6.70 -3.66 -3.93
C TYR A 114 -8.06 -4.02 -4.53
N TRP A 115 -8.30 -3.65 -5.80
CA TRP A 115 -9.59 -3.90 -6.46
C TRP A 115 -9.84 -5.37 -6.79
N SER A 116 -8.78 -6.15 -6.99
CA SER A 116 -8.86 -7.60 -7.16
C SER A 116 -8.33 -8.36 -5.94
N PRO A 117 -8.64 -9.66 -5.79
CA PRO A 117 -8.10 -10.48 -4.71
C PRO A 117 -6.57 -10.52 -4.76
N LEU A 118 -5.92 -10.19 -3.64
CA LEU A 118 -4.47 -10.34 -3.49
C LEU A 118 -4.11 -11.69 -2.89
N ILE A 119 -2.91 -12.16 -3.20
CA ILE A 119 -2.25 -13.23 -2.46
C ILE A 119 -0.98 -12.62 -1.90
N PHE A 120 -0.74 -12.81 -0.59
CA PHE A 120 0.47 -12.35 0.07
C PHE A 120 1.36 -13.55 0.43
N PRO A 121 2.18 -14.05 -0.49
CA PRO A 121 2.92 -15.30 -0.29
C PRO A 121 3.98 -15.23 0.83
N CYS A 122 4.48 -14.03 1.15
CA CYS A 122 5.51 -13.81 2.17
C CYS A 122 4.97 -13.26 3.50
N LEU A 123 3.65 -13.10 3.67
CA LEU A 123 3.09 -12.42 4.83
C LEU A 123 3.30 -13.25 6.11
N LYS A 124 3.93 -12.62 7.10
CA LYS A 124 4.23 -13.20 8.42
C LYS A 124 3.39 -12.58 9.52
N LYS A 125 3.07 -11.28 9.40
CA LYS A 125 2.30 -10.51 10.38
C LYS A 125 1.25 -9.65 9.67
N ILE A 126 0.04 -9.67 10.21
CA ILE A 126 -1.02 -8.75 9.84
C ILE A 126 -1.66 -8.18 11.11
N VAL A 127 -1.81 -6.85 11.15
CA VAL A 127 -2.54 -6.12 12.18
C VAL A 127 -3.58 -5.26 11.48
N VAL A 128 -4.84 -5.41 11.86
CA VAL A 128 -5.93 -4.55 11.40
C VAL A 128 -6.74 -4.13 12.61
N GLU A 129 -6.75 -2.84 12.89
CA GLU A 129 -7.45 -2.26 14.04
C GLU A 129 -8.21 -1.00 13.59
N LYS A 130 -9.45 -0.82 14.06
CA LYS A 130 -10.26 0.39 13.78
C LYS A 130 -10.39 0.72 12.27
N CYS A 131 -10.64 -0.32 11.47
CA CYS A 131 -10.89 -0.22 10.02
C CYS A 131 -12.32 -0.71 9.68
N PRO A 132 -13.39 -0.05 10.15
CA PRO A 132 -14.76 -0.57 10.15
C PRO A 132 -15.35 -0.82 8.76
N LYS A 133 -14.83 -0.17 7.71
CA LYS A 133 -15.31 -0.34 6.32
C LYS A 133 -14.56 -1.40 5.53
N LEU A 134 -13.52 -2.01 6.09
CA LEU A 134 -12.69 -2.97 5.38
C LEU A 134 -13.43 -4.31 5.26
N ARG A 135 -13.95 -4.62 4.06
CA ARG A 135 -14.89 -5.73 3.87
C ARG A 135 -14.25 -7.11 3.73
N LYS A 136 -13.04 -7.18 3.17
CA LYS A 136 -12.33 -8.45 2.91
C LYS A 136 -10.83 -8.25 3.12
N LEU A 137 -10.23 -9.14 3.90
CA LEU A 137 -8.81 -9.38 3.85
C LEU A 137 -8.55 -10.54 2.89
N PRO A 138 -7.52 -10.46 2.03
CA PRO A 138 -7.09 -11.60 1.22
C PRO A 138 -6.42 -12.63 2.13
N LEU A 139 -7.22 -13.51 2.74
CA LEU A 139 -6.77 -14.52 3.69
C LEU A 139 -6.69 -15.89 2.99
N SER A 140 -5.66 -16.13 2.16
CA SER A 140 -5.29 -17.48 1.72
C SER A 140 -3.93 -17.85 2.32
N PHE A 141 -3.94 -18.38 3.55
CA PHE A 141 -2.71 -18.56 4.34
C PHE A 141 -2.40 -20.03 4.62
N LYS A 142 -1.12 -20.43 4.44
CA LYS A 142 -0.62 -21.77 4.78
C LYS A 142 0.09 -21.87 6.13
N ARG A 143 0.38 -20.77 6.85
CA ARG A 143 0.97 -20.72 8.22
C ARG A 143 1.14 -19.26 8.67
N ILE A 144 0.24 -18.70 9.48
CA ILE A 144 0.36 -17.31 9.99
C ILE A 144 -0.05 -17.22 11.47
N VAL A 145 0.69 -16.42 12.24
CA VAL A 145 0.25 -15.90 13.55
C VAL A 145 -0.70 -14.73 13.28
N LEU A 146 -2.00 -15.01 13.34
CA LEU A 146 -3.05 -14.01 13.18
C LEU A 146 -3.24 -13.27 14.50
N VAL A 147 -2.76 -12.03 14.59
CA VAL A 147 -3.23 -11.10 15.64
C VAL A 147 -4.26 -10.18 15.00
N VAL A 148 -5.46 -10.73 14.77
CA VAL A 148 -6.63 -9.90 14.46
C VAL A 148 -7.13 -9.35 15.78
N VAL A 149 -6.69 -8.15 16.15
CA VAL A 149 -7.32 -7.41 17.26
C VAL A 149 -8.65 -6.87 16.74
N LYS A 150 -9.67 -7.72 16.74
CA LYS A 150 -11.05 -7.25 16.73
C LYS A 150 -11.24 -6.48 18.05
N ASN A 151 -11.08 -5.16 18.01
CA ASN A 151 -11.64 -4.35 19.08
C ASN A 151 -13.16 -4.34 18.89
N LEU A 152 -13.79 -5.12 19.76
CA LEU A 152 -15.20 -5.05 20.14
C LEU A 152 -15.54 -3.62 20.58
N LEU A 153 -16.83 -3.29 20.40
CA LEU A 153 -17.55 -2.04 20.72
C LEU A 153 -17.67 -1.07 19.54
#